data_AF-A0AAW8RQ74-F1
#
_entry.id   AF-A0AAW8RQ74-F1
#
_cell.length_a   1.000
_cell.length_b   1.000
_cell.length_c   1.000
_cell.angle_alpha   90.00
_cell.angle_beta   90.00
_cell.angle_gamma   90.00
#
_symmetry.space_group_name_H-M   'P 1'
#
loop_
_entity.id
_entity.type
_entity.pdbx_description
1 polymer ?
#
loop_
_entity_poly.entity_id
_entity_poly.type
_entity_poly.pdbx_seq_one_letter_code
_entity_poly.pdbx_strand_id
1 'polypeptide(L)'
;MQKISMNKVDKAAVLEILSGGDYAVDFPARVTVVDFDGGTIDQGEKGKMPWAKLIVASTDELKKLATVGLEDNANLITVKLASYEGENLNAYVGKVISTEPAEVVFQEKRSPRGTDIVGMAFKMELGQVKVVG
;
A
#
# COMPACT_ATOMS: atom_id res chain seq x y z
N MET A 1 23.98 -14.00 -4.24
CA MET A 1 23.81 -13.13 -3.05
C MET A 1 24.78 -11.95 -3.16
N GLN A 2 24.28 -10.77 -3.53
CA GLN A 2 25.11 -9.57 -3.68
C GLN A 2 25.39 -9.03 -2.28
N LYS A 3 26.66 -9.00 -1.88
CA LYS A 3 27.07 -8.44 -0.58
C LYS A 3 27.01 -6.92 -0.66
N ILE A 4 26.08 -6.30 0.06
CA ILE A 4 26.02 -4.85 0.21
C ILE A 4 26.90 -4.46 1.40
N SER A 5 27.81 -3.50 1.19
CA SER A 5 28.63 -2.96 2.28
C SER A 5 27.74 -2.22 3.27
N MET A 6 27.94 -2.43 4.57
CA MET A 6 27.12 -1.85 5.64
C MET A 6 27.08 -0.31 5.59
N ASN A 7 28.11 0.30 5.02
CA ASN A 7 28.26 1.75 4.86
C ASN A 7 27.44 2.31 3.68
N LYS A 8 26.80 1.44 2.89
CA LYS A 8 25.97 1.75 1.73
C LYS A 8 24.52 1.26 1.90
N VAL A 9 24.16 0.78 3.08
CA VAL A 9 22.79 0.35 3.38
C VAL A 9 21.99 1.59 3.77
N ASP A 10 21.17 2.06 2.84
CA ASP A 10 20.17 3.11 3.07
C ASP A 10 18.75 2.58 2.84
N LYS A 11 17.74 3.44 3.02
CA LYS A 11 16.32 3.07 2.86
C LYS A 11 16.01 2.50 1.47
N ALA A 12 16.65 3.02 0.42
CA ALA A 12 16.43 2.57 -0.95
C ALA A 12 17.03 1.18 -1.16
N ALA A 13 18.23 0.94 -0.65
CA ALA A 13 18.87 -0.37 -0.70
C ALA A 13 18.03 -1.44 0.03
N VAL A 14 17.41 -1.11 1.17
CA VAL A 14 16.53 -2.05 1.89
C VAL A 14 15.24 -2.32 1.10
N LEU A 15 14.62 -1.30 0.51
CA LEU A 15 13.44 -1.49 -0.32
C LEU A 15 13.72 -2.35 -1.55
N GLU A 16 14.88 -2.18 -2.19
CA GLU A 16 15.27 -2.99 -3.35
C GLU A 16 15.36 -4.48 -3.00
N ILE A 17 15.93 -4.82 -1.83
CA ILE A 17 16.00 -6.19 -1.32
C ILE A 17 14.61 -6.74 -0.99
N LEU A 18 13.72 -5.92 -0.43
CA LEU A 18 12.35 -6.34 -0.10
C LEU A 18 11.43 -6.43 -1.32
N SER A 19 11.81 -5.77 -2.42
CA SER A 19 11.05 -5.78 -3.68
C SER A 19 11.55 -6.84 -4.67
N GLY A 20 12.71 -7.49 -4.40
CA GLY A 20 13.30 -8.45 -5.32
C GLY A 20 14.17 -9.53 -4.65
N GLY A 21 14.19 -10.72 -5.25
CA GLY A 21 15.00 -11.86 -4.77
C GLY A 21 14.30 -12.76 -3.75
N ASP A 22 15.07 -13.51 -2.97
CA ASP A 22 14.55 -14.54 -2.05
C ASP A 22 13.74 -13.98 -0.85
N TYR A 23 13.77 -12.66 -0.65
CA TYR A 23 13.06 -11.94 0.43
C TYR A 23 11.97 -11.01 -0.12
N ALA A 24 11.60 -11.17 -1.39
CA ALA A 24 10.55 -10.39 -1.99
C ALA A 24 9.26 -10.54 -1.18
N VAL A 25 8.67 -9.40 -0.81
CA VAL A 25 7.35 -9.38 -0.17
C VAL A 25 6.36 -9.95 -1.19
N ASP A 26 5.78 -11.11 -0.88
CA ASP A 26 4.76 -11.73 -1.71
C ASP A 26 3.49 -10.87 -1.64
N PHE A 27 3.22 -10.13 -2.71
CA PHE A 27 2.03 -9.32 -2.82
C PHE A 27 1.04 -9.97 -3.79
N PRO A 28 -0.22 -10.15 -3.39
CA PRO A 28 -1.21 -10.74 -4.27
C PRO A 28 -1.33 -9.90 -5.55
N ALA A 29 -1.21 -10.55 -6.71
CA ALA A 29 -1.39 -9.90 -8.01
C ALA A 29 -2.78 -9.26 -8.17
N ARG A 30 -3.76 -9.76 -7.40
CA ARG A 30 -5.15 -9.30 -7.38
C ARG A 30 -5.61 -9.13 -5.95
N VAL A 31 -6.10 -7.93 -5.66
CA VAL A 31 -6.64 -7.58 -4.33
C VAL A 31 -8.04 -7.02 -4.48
N THR A 32 -8.90 -7.32 -3.51
CA THR A 32 -10.25 -6.75 -3.42
C THR A 32 -10.18 -5.53 -2.51
N VAL A 33 -10.72 -4.41 -2.97
CA VAL A 33 -10.86 -3.21 -2.14
C VAL A 33 -12.01 -3.44 -1.18
N VAL A 34 -11.71 -3.46 0.11
CA VAL A 34 -12.70 -3.66 1.17
C VAL A 34 -13.21 -2.32 1.71
N ASP A 35 -12.34 -1.31 1.73
CA ASP A 35 -12.66 0.01 2.24
C ASP A 35 -11.64 1.05 1.73
N PHE A 36 -11.81 2.31 2.08
CA PHE A 36 -10.83 3.35 1.86
C PHE A 36 -10.79 4.32 3.05
N ASP A 37 -9.67 5.01 3.20
CA ASP A 37 -9.50 6.05 4.21
C ASP A 37 -8.73 7.22 3.61
N GLY A 38 -8.95 8.41 4.13
CA GLY A 38 -8.42 9.63 3.54
C GLY A 38 -8.59 10.83 4.45
N GLY A 39 -7.94 11.91 4.07
CA GLY A 39 -8.02 13.17 4.80
C GLY A 39 -7.14 14.23 4.17
N THR A 40 -6.79 15.23 4.98
CA THR A 40 -5.89 16.31 4.58
C THR A 40 -4.73 16.40 5.54
N ILE A 41 -3.51 16.52 5.03
CA ILE A 41 -2.32 16.84 5.80
C ILE A 41 -2.03 18.32 5.62
N ASP A 42 -1.90 19.04 6.74
CA ASP A 42 -1.41 20.41 6.74
C ASP A 42 0.11 20.41 6.50
N GLN A 43 0.54 21.06 5.42
CA GLN A 43 1.94 21.21 5.05
C GLN A 43 2.50 22.60 5.38
N GLY A 44 1.85 23.36 6.26
CA GLY A 44 2.25 24.71 6.65
C GLY A 44 2.07 25.68 5.49
N GLU A 45 3.14 26.33 5.05
CA GLU A 45 3.11 27.33 3.97
C GLU A 45 2.63 26.76 2.62
N LYS A 46 2.76 25.44 2.41
CA LYS A 46 2.28 24.75 1.20
C LYS A 46 0.77 24.45 1.23
N GLY A 47 0.09 24.81 2.31
CA GLY A 47 -1.34 24.59 2.49
C GLY A 47 -1.69 23.15 2.85
N LYS A 48 -2.95 22.77 2.60
CA LYS A 48 -3.46 21.43 2.89
C LYS A 48 -3.32 20.55 1.66
N MET A 49 -2.71 19.38 1.82
CA MET A 49 -2.62 18.35 0.78
C MET A 49 -3.61 17.22 1.09
N PRO A 50 -4.55 16.90 0.20
CA PRO A 50 -5.39 15.72 0.35
C PRO A 50 -4.53 14.44 0.24
N TRP A 51 -4.93 13.41 0.96
CA TRP A 51 -4.36 12.08 0.87
C TRP A 51 -5.46 11.05 0.95
N ALA A 52 -5.25 9.92 0.28
CA ALA A 52 -6.13 8.77 0.41
C ALA A 52 -5.35 7.47 0.29
N LYS A 53 -5.95 6.41 0.83
CA LYS A 53 -5.46 5.04 0.72
C LYS A 53 -6.65 4.10 0.54
N LEU A 54 -6.46 3.06 -0.26
CA LEU A 54 -7.36 1.92 -0.31
C LEU A 54 -6.94 0.91 0.75
N ILE A 55 -7.93 0.33 1.42
CA ILE A 55 -7.78 -0.82 2.30
C ILE A 55 -8.20 -2.03 1.48
N VAL A 56 -7.28 -2.97 1.29
CA VAL A 56 -7.45 -4.09 0.38
C VAL A 56 -7.11 -5.40 1.08
N ALA A 57 -7.67 -6.51 0.60
CA ALA A 57 -7.29 -7.84 1.01
C ALA A 57 -7.04 -8.73 -0.22
N SER A 58 -6.25 -9.78 -0.06
CA SER A 58 -6.03 -10.75 -1.13
C SER A 58 -7.36 -11.35 -1.58
N THR A 59 -7.65 -11.30 -2.88
CA THR A 59 -8.90 -11.84 -3.42
C THR A 59 -9.02 -13.35 -3.17
N ASP A 60 -7.91 -14.08 -3.26
CA ASP A 60 -7.89 -15.52 -3.04
C ASP A 60 -8.02 -15.88 -1.55
N GLU A 61 -7.45 -15.06 -0.66
CA GLU A 61 -7.63 -15.21 0.79
C GLU A 61 -9.08 -14.96 1.20
N LEU A 62 -9.68 -13.87 0.72
CA LEU A 62 -11.09 -13.55 0.98
C LEU A 62 -12.00 -14.68 0.50
N LYS A 63 -11.77 -15.24 -0.69
CA LYS A 63 -12.55 -16.38 -1.19
C LYS A 63 -12.43 -17.59 -0.27
N LYS A 64 -11.24 -17.90 0.23
CA LYS A 64 -11.02 -19.02 1.15
C LYS A 64 -11.74 -18.78 2.48
N LEU A 65 -11.61 -17.59 3.04
CA LEU A 65 -12.25 -17.20 4.30
C LEU A 65 -13.78 -17.16 4.19
N ALA A 66 -14.31 -16.77 3.04
CA ALA A 66 -15.76 -16.79 2.78
C ALA A 66 -16.35 -18.21 2.81
N THR A 67 -15.57 -19.25 2.47
CA THR A 67 -16.06 -20.63 2.57
C THR A 67 -16.31 -21.08 4.01
N VAL A 68 -15.74 -20.37 4.99
CA VAL A 68 -15.86 -20.65 6.43
C VAL A 68 -16.50 -19.50 7.20
N GLY A 69 -16.96 -18.44 6.53
CA GLY A 69 -17.61 -17.27 7.15
C GLY A 69 -16.68 -16.43 8.04
N LEU A 70 -15.40 -16.34 7.71
CA LEU A 70 -14.38 -15.62 8.48
C LEU A 70 -13.71 -14.50 7.68
N GLU A 71 -14.43 -13.85 6.76
CA GLU A 71 -13.92 -12.77 5.92
C GLU A 71 -13.32 -11.60 6.72
N ASP A 72 -13.87 -11.33 7.91
CA ASP A 72 -13.39 -10.29 8.83
C ASP A 72 -11.97 -10.54 9.35
N ASN A 73 -11.45 -11.77 9.24
CA ASN A 73 -10.10 -12.14 9.63
C ASN A 73 -9.07 -11.99 8.49
N ALA A 74 -9.47 -11.46 7.33
CA ALA A 74 -8.56 -11.28 6.21
C ALA A 74 -7.44 -10.29 6.56
N ASN A 75 -6.22 -10.59 6.07
CA ASN A 75 -5.11 -9.67 6.23
C ASN A 75 -5.33 -8.40 5.40
N LEU A 76 -5.53 -7.27 6.11
CA LEU A 76 -5.74 -5.98 5.48
C LEU A 76 -4.41 -5.31 5.13
N ILE A 77 -4.33 -4.84 3.89
CA ILE A 77 -3.16 -4.19 3.33
C ILE A 77 -3.56 -2.77 2.90
N THR A 78 -2.64 -1.83 3.07
CA THR A 78 -2.83 -0.44 2.67
C THR A 78 -2.17 -0.16 1.31
N VAL A 79 -2.94 0.43 0.40
CA VAL A 79 -2.46 0.97 -0.88
C VAL A 79 -2.63 2.49 -0.86
N LYS A 80 -1.53 3.22 -0.72
CA LYS A 80 -1.49 4.69 -0.78
C LYS A 80 -1.71 5.15 -2.22
N LEU A 81 -2.57 6.15 -2.40
CA LEU A 81 -2.89 6.72 -3.70
C LEU A 81 -2.08 8.00 -3.91
N ALA A 82 -1.16 7.96 -4.86
CA ALA A 82 -0.48 9.15 -5.34
C ALA A 82 -1.38 9.94 -6.30
N SER A 83 -1.14 11.24 -6.37
CA SER A 83 -1.91 12.19 -7.19
C SER A 83 -3.41 12.21 -6.89
N TYR A 84 -3.81 11.85 -5.66
CA TYR A 84 -5.18 12.03 -5.18
C TYR A 84 -5.45 13.51 -4.90
N GLU A 85 -6.49 14.07 -5.51
CA GLU A 85 -6.91 15.47 -5.36
C GLU A 85 -8.31 15.65 -4.77
N GLY A 86 -8.96 14.56 -4.33
CA GLY A 86 -10.30 14.60 -3.72
C GLY A 86 -11.35 13.77 -4.46
N GLU A 87 -10.92 12.87 -5.33
CA GLU A 87 -11.78 12.01 -6.12
C GLU A 87 -12.64 11.09 -5.24
N ASN A 88 -13.77 10.64 -5.79
CA ASN A 88 -14.65 9.72 -5.10
C ASN A 88 -14.16 8.28 -5.23
N LEU A 89 -13.66 7.72 -4.13
CA LEU A 89 -13.11 6.37 -4.09
C LEU A 89 -14.15 5.26 -3.88
N ASN A 90 -15.42 5.60 -3.63
CA ASN A 90 -16.50 4.60 -3.47
C ASN A 90 -16.64 3.69 -4.70
N ALA A 91 -16.26 4.17 -5.89
CA ALA A 91 -16.30 3.39 -7.12
C ALA A 91 -15.39 2.13 -7.10
N TYR A 92 -14.38 2.12 -6.23
CA TYR A 92 -13.44 1.01 -6.10
C TYR A 92 -13.86 -0.02 -5.05
N VAL A 93 -14.69 0.35 -4.05
CA VAL A 93 -15.09 -0.55 -2.97
C VAL A 93 -15.83 -1.78 -3.52
N GLY A 94 -15.43 -2.96 -3.07
CA GLY A 94 -15.92 -4.25 -3.55
C GLY A 94 -15.41 -4.67 -4.94
N LYS A 95 -14.52 -3.88 -5.57
CA LYS A 95 -13.89 -4.24 -6.84
C LYS A 95 -12.55 -4.93 -6.61
N VAL A 96 -12.19 -5.80 -7.55
CA VAL A 96 -10.85 -6.37 -7.62
C VAL A 96 -9.97 -5.46 -8.47
N ILE A 97 -8.78 -5.13 -8.00
CA ILE A 97 -7.80 -4.29 -8.70
C ILE A 97 -6.49 -5.05 -8.92
N SER A 98 -5.79 -4.70 -10.00
CA SER A 98 -4.42 -5.18 -10.25
C SER A 98 -3.43 -4.44 -9.37
N THR A 99 -2.45 -5.17 -8.84
CA THR A 99 -1.37 -4.63 -8.02
C THR A 99 -0.07 -4.44 -8.79
N GLU A 100 -0.02 -4.81 -10.07
CA GLU A 100 1.12 -4.63 -10.96
C GLU A 100 1.73 -3.21 -10.98
N PRO A 101 0.96 -2.11 -10.95
CA PRO A 101 1.55 -0.76 -10.96
C PRO A 101 2.01 -0.30 -9.57
N ALA A 102 1.86 -1.12 -8.52
CA ALA A 102 2.19 -0.73 -7.17
C ALA A 102 3.70 -0.85 -6.89
N GLU A 103 4.25 0.17 -6.24
CA GLU A 103 5.57 0.11 -5.62
C GLU A 103 5.45 -0.22 -4.12
N VAL A 104 6.41 -0.99 -3.59
CA VAL A 104 6.54 -1.22 -2.15
C VAL A 104 7.18 0.02 -1.53
N VAL A 105 6.56 0.54 -0.48
CA VAL A 105 7.07 1.70 0.27
C VAL A 105 7.02 1.44 1.76
N PHE A 106 7.91 2.09 2.50
CA PHE A 106 7.80 2.09 3.95
C PHE A 106 6.59 2.94 4.40
N GLN A 107 5.89 2.42 5.40
CA GLN A 107 4.98 3.20 6.19
C GLN A 107 5.78 3.93 7.26
N GLU A 108 5.69 5.25 7.25
CA GLU A 108 6.46 6.12 8.12
C GLU A 108 5.53 6.89 9.04
N LYS A 109 5.94 7.01 10.30
CA LYS A 109 5.26 7.81 11.30
C LYS A 109 6.19 8.92 11.76
N ARG A 110 5.73 10.16 11.61
CA ARG A 110 6.46 11.32 12.12
C ARG A 110 6.29 11.39 13.64
N SER A 111 7.39 11.51 14.35
CA SER A 111 7.45 11.69 15.80
C SER A 111 8.30 12.93 16.11
N PRO A 112 8.24 13.49 17.34
CA PRO A 112 9.14 14.59 17.73
C PRO A 112 10.63 14.25 17.64
N ARG A 113 10.98 12.96 17.60
CA ARG A 113 12.36 12.45 17.54
C ARG A 113 12.85 12.19 16.12
N GLY A 114 11.97 12.25 15.12
CA GLY A 114 12.30 11.97 13.73
C GLY A 114 11.17 11.27 12.98
N THR A 115 11.53 10.53 11.95
CA THR A 115 10.60 9.71 11.17
C THR A 115 10.93 8.24 11.40
N ASP A 116 9.98 7.52 11.98
CA ASP A 116 10.13 6.10 12.28
C ASP A 116 9.44 5.24 11.20
N ILE A 117 10.09 4.16 10.76
CA ILE A 117 9.47 3.15 9.90
C ILE A 117 8.62 2.26 10.80
N VAL A 118 7.31 2.24 10.55
CA VAL A 118 6.33 1.49 11.37
C VAL A 118 5.72 0.31 10.63
N GLY A 119 6.03 0.13 9.34
CA GLY A 119 5.53 -0.97 8.55
C GLY A 119 5.85 -0.81 7.07
N MET A 120 5.14 -1.59 6.25
CA MET A 120 5.20 -1.53 4.79
C MET A 120 3.81 -1.21 4.26
N ALA A 121 3.76 -0.52 3.13
CA ALA A 121 2.56 -0.23 2.40
C ALA A 121 2.86 -0.31 0.90
N PHE A 122 1.80 -0.31 0.11
CA PHE A 122 1.91 -0.15 -1.33
C PHE A 122 1.62 1.29 -1.68
N LYS A 123 2.17 1.76 -2.79
CA LYS A 123 1.85 3.05 -3.37
C LYS A 123 1.63 2.88 -4.87
N MET A 124 0.58 3.50 -5.39
CA MET A 124 0.31 3.54 -6.83
C MET A 124 -0.32 4.90 -7.18
N GLU A 125 -0.16 5.32 -8.43
CA GLU A 125 -0.87 6.49 -8.94
C GLU A 125 -2.36 6.18 -9.07
N LEU A 126 -3.24 7.12 -8.66
CA LEU A 126 -4.69 6.93 -8.78
C LEU A 126 -5.10 6.62 -10.22
N GLY A 127 -4.50 7.29 -11.20
CA GLY A 127 -4.75 7.06 -12.63
C GLY A 127 -4.31 5.69 -13.15
N GLN A 128 -3.53 4.94 -12.37
CA GLN A 128 -3.08 3.59 -12.70
C GLN A 128 -3.92 2.50 -12.02
N VAL A 129 -4.87 2.86 -11.15
CA VAL A 129 -5.76 1.89 -10.49
C VAL A 129 -6.63 1.23 -11.57
N LYS A 130 -6.32 -0.04 -11.87
CA LYS A 130 -7.02 -0.83 -12.88
C LYS A 130 -7.91 -1.86 -12.20
N VAL A 131 -9.23 -1.70 -12.35
CA VAL A 131 -10.20 -2.72 -11.97
C VAL A 131 -10.07 -3.92 -12.91
N VAL A 132 -9.97 -5.11 -12.36
CA VAL A 132 -9.87 -6.38 -13.08
C VAL A 132 -10.99 -7.31 -12.63
N GLY A 133 -11.69 -7.92 -13.57
CA GLY A 133 -12.80 -8.86 -13.32
C GLY A 133 -12.34 -10.30 -13.45
#